data_AF-A0A1I0HNZ6-F1
#
_entry.id   AF-A0A1I0HNZ6-F1
#
_cell.length_a   1.000
_cell.length_b   1.000
_cell.length_c   1.000
_cell.angle_alpha   90.00
_cell.angle_beta   90.00
_cell.angle_gamma   90.00
#
_symmetry.space_group_name_H-M   'P 1'
#
loop_
_entity.id
_entity.type
_entity.pdbx_description
1 polymer ?
#
loop_
_entity_poly.entity_id
_entity_poly.type
_entity_poly.pdbx_seq_one_letter_code
_entity_poly.pdbx_strand_id
1 'polypeptide(L)'
;MNKFTLAGAAVLAVALGIFAVTRFSEQTAPVQETTAPEDGAAMVAITLPDTLSPEGTMGKRAFDAVCADCHGDNAAGKMGIAPPLIHKIYEPSHHGDMAFQMAAANGVRAHHWTFGDMPPQPGVTRADVTSIIAYIREIQRANGIN
;
A
#
# COMPACT_ATOMS: atom_id res chain seq x y z
N MET A 1 -30.05 60.49 21.50
CA MET A 1 -29.01 59.44 21.41
C MET A 1 -29.70 58.09 21.30
N ASN A 2 -29.82 57.56 20.08
CA ASN A 2 -30.72 56.44 19.77
C ASN A 2 -30.14 55.10 20.24
N LYS A 3 -30.81 54.48 21.20
CA LYS A 3 -30.51 53.18 21.82
C LYS A 3 -30.54 52.00 20.82
N PHE A 4 -31.06 52.22 19.62
CA PHE A 4 -31.23 51.21 18.57
C PHE A 4 -29.94 50.86 17.80
N THR A 5 -28.94 51.75 17.78
CA THR A 5 -27.66 51.46 17.08
C THR A 5 -26.76 50.53 17.90
N LEU A 6 -26.87 50.54 19.23
CA LEU A 6 -26.13 49.63 20.12
C LEU A 6 -26.68 48.19 20.08
N ALA A 7 -28.00 48.03 19.91
CA ALA A 7 -28.63 46.71 19.84
C ALA A 7 -28.24 45.94 18.56
N GLY A 8 -28.13 46.61 17.41
CA GLY A 8 -27.73 45.98 16.15
C GLY A 8 -26.28 45.49 16.14
N ALA A 9 -25.37 46.24 16.76
CA ALA A 9 -23.96 45.87 16.88
C ALA A 9 -23.74 44.66 17.82
N ALA A 10 -24.52 44.57 18.90
CA ALA A 10 -24.43 43.46 19.85
C ALA A 10 -24.91 42.13 19.23
N VAL A 11 -25.98 42.13 18.43
CA VAL A 11 -26.50 40.93 17.76
C VAL A 11 -25.53 40.42 16.69
N LEU A 12 -24.89 41.31 15.93
CA LEU A 12 -23.88 40.95 14.95
C LEU A 12 -22.62 40.35 15.59
N ALA A 13 -22.16 40.91 16.72
CA ALA A 13 -21.01 40.37 17.45
C ALA A 13 -21.28 38.97 18.03
N VAL A 14 -22.51 38.73 18.54
CA VAL A 14 -22.92 37.42 19.04
C VAL A 14 -23.06 36.40 17.90
N ALA A 15 -23.65 36.78 16.77
CA ALA A 15 -23.76 35.90 15.60
C ALA A 15 -22.40 35.55 14.99
N LEU A 16 -21.46 36.50 14.91
CA LEU A 16 -20.08 36.26 14.47
C LEU A 16 -19.30 35.42 15.48
N GLY A 17 -19.50 35.63 16.78
CA GLY A 17 -18.91 34.81 17.84
C GLY A 17 -19.40 33.36 17.80
N ILE A 18 -20.71 33.15 17.64
CA ILE A 18 -21.30 31.81 17.51
C ILE A 18 -20.80 31.13 16.22
N PHE A 19 -20.77 31.84 15.09
CA PHE A 19 -20.26 31.29 13.82
C PHE A 19 -18.77 30.93 13.91
N ALA A 20 -17.96 31.75 14.57
CA ALA A 20 -16.54 31.46 14.77
C ALA A 20 -16.34 30.24 15.69
N VAL A 21 -17.12 30.13 16.78
CA VAL A 21 -17.04 29.00 17.73
C VAL A 21 -17.53 27.69 17.11
N THR A 22 -18.59 27.70 16.30
CA THR A 22 -19.08 26.48 15.64
C THR A 22 -18.14 26.00 14.54
N ARG A 23 -17.52 26.92 13.78
CA ARG A 23 -16.50 26.57 12.76
C ARG A 23 -15.19 26.07 13.35
N PHE A 24 -14.79 26.57 14.52
CA PHE A 24 -13.59 26.07 15.21
C PHE A 24 -13.81 24.69 15.85
N SER A 25 -15.04 24.34 16.23
CA SER A 25 -15.35 23.08 16.91
C SER A 25 -15.43 21.88 15.96
N GLU A 26 -15.68 22.08 14.67
CA GLU A 26 -15.70 21.00 13.66
C GLU A 26 -14.29 20.44 13.35
N GLN A 27 -13.23 21.09 13.82
CA GLN A 27 -11.84 20.72 13.53
C GLN A 27 -11.19 19.88 14.65
N THR A 28 -12.01 19.24 15.48
CA THR A 28 -11.56 18.23 16.44
C THR A 28 -12.08 16.84 16.02
N ALA A 29 -11.89 16.48 14.76
CA ALA A 29 -11.77 15.07 14.44
C ALA A 29 -10.51 14.57 15.17
N PRO A 30 -10.51 13.37 15.78
CA PRO A 30 -9.29 12.82 16.33
C PRO A 30 -8.29 12.78 15.17
N VAL A 31 -7.19 13.52 15.30
CA VAL A 31 -6.03 13.31 14.43
C VAL A 31 -5.68 11.87 14.70
N GLN A 32 -5.97 11.00 13.72
CA GLN A 32 -5.52 9.64 13.74
C GLN A 32 -4.00 9.78 13.70
N GLU A 33 -3.36 9.69 14.87
CA GLU A 33 -1.91 9.62 14.96
C GLU A 33 -1.51 8.46 14.07
N THR A 34 -0.93 8.76 12.91
CA THR A 34 -0.35 7.76 12.03
C THR A 34 0.88 7.24 12.76
N THR A 35 0.64 6.35 13.73
CA THR A 35 1.69 5.53 14.31
C THR A 35 2.36 4.81 13.15
N ALA A 36 3.70 4.81 13.15
CA ALA A 36 4.46 4.09 12.15
C ALA A 36 3.95 2.63 12.11
N PRO A 37 3.81 2.03 10.92
CA PRO A 37 3.36 0.64 10.81
C PRO A 37 4.20 -0.27 11.71
N GLU A 38 3.54 -1.14 12.48
CA GLU A 38 4.24 -2.11 13.33
C GLU A 38 5.08 -3.07 12.50
N ASP A 39 6.19 -3.55 13.06
CA ASP A 39 7.02 -4.57 12.42
C ASP A 39 6.17 -5.81 12.10
N GLY A 40 6.34 -6.36 10.90
CA GLY A 40 5.56 -7.49 10.43
C GLY A 40 4.19 -7.14 9.83
N ALA A 41 3.71 -5.90 9.94
CA ALA A 41 2.46 -5.48 9.30
C ALA A 41 2.57 -5.42 7.77
N ALA A 42 1.43 -5.51 7.07
CA ALA A 42 1.38 -5.26 5.63
C ALA A 42 1.78 -3.82 5.31
N MET A 43 2.56 -3.61 4.25
CA MET A 43 3.10 -2.29 3.92
C MET A 43 2.15 -1.45 3.07
N VAL A 44 1.32 -2.10 2.25
CA VAL A 44 0.37 -1.44 1.35
C VAL A 44 -1.01 -2.09 1.44
N ALA A 45 -2.06 -1.30 1.28
CA ALA A 45 -3.40 -1.81 1.10
C ALA A 45 -3.55 -2.36 -0.33
N ILE A 46 -4.14 -3.55 -0.47
CA ILE A 46 -4.27 -4.26 -1.75
C ILE A 46 -5.74 -4.38 -2.14
N THR A 47 -6.07 -3.92 -3.35
CA THR A 47 -7.28 -4.31 -4.07
C THR A 47 -7.01 -5.60 -4.83
N LEU A 48 -7.78 -6.65 -4.57
CA LEU A 48 -7.70 -7.88 -5.35
C LEU A 48 -8.54 -7.78 -6.63
N PRO A 49 -8.11 -8.40 -7.74
CA PRO A 49 -8.98 -8.53 -8.91
C PRO A 49 -10.18 -9.43 -8.57
N ASP A 50 -11.33 -9.19 -9.21
CA ASP A 50 -12.55 -9.99 -9.01
C ASP A 50 -12.31 -11.49 -9.28
N THR A 51 -11.45 -11.78 -10.27
CA THR A 51 -11.03 -13.12 -10.64
C THR A 51 -9.56 -13.13 -11.03
N LEU A 52 -8.87 -14.23 -10.70
CA LEU A 52 -7.55 -14.52 -11.25
C LEU A 52 -7.68 -15.39 -12.51
N SER A 53 -6.74 -15.25 -13.43
CA SER A 53 -6.61 -16.21 -14.52
C SER A 53 -6.24 -17.60 -13.98
N PRO A 54 -6.37 -18.69 -14.78
CA PRO A 54 -5.88 -20.01 -14.37
C PRO A 54 -4.39 -19.99 -14.00
N GLU A 55 -3.58 -19.27 -14.78
CA GLU A 55 -2.15 -19.07 -14.54
C GLU A 55 -1.89 -18.28 -13.25
N GLY A 56 -2.61 -17.17 -13.06
CA GLY A 56 -2.54 -16.37 -11.84
C GLY A 56 -3.00 -17.13 -10.59
N THR A 57 -3.95 -18.05 -10.74
CA THR A 57 -4.40 -18.93 -9.64
C THR A 57 -3.31 -19.92 -9.24
N MET A 58 -2.60 -20.52 -10.21
CA MET A 58 -1.42 -21.35 -9.93
C MET A 58 -0.31 -20.51 -9.30
N GLY A 59 -0.08 -19.31 -9.85
CA GLY A 59 0.87 -18.33 -9.34
C GLY A 59 0.64 -17.95 -7.89
N LYS A 60 -0.62 -17.71 -7.51
CA LYS A 60 -0.99 -17.44 -6.12
C LYS A 60 -0.58 -18.58 -5.22
N ARG A 61 -0.89 -19.83 -5.58
CA ARG A 61 -0.54 -21.00 -4.76
C ARG A 61 0.97 -21.14 -4.58
N ALA A 62 1.73 -20.93 -5.65
CA ALA A 62 3.19 -20.98 -5.60
C ALA A 62 3.76 -19.81 -4.78
N PHE A 63 3.21 -18.61 -4.92
CA PHE A 63 3.59 -17.44 -4.14
C PHE A 63 3.30 -17.63 -2.64
N ASP A 64 2.10 -18.08 -2.30
CA ASP A 64 1.70 -18.35 -0.91
C ASP A 64 2.62 -19.38 -0.26
N ALA A 65 3.07 -20.40 -1.02
CA ALA A 65 3.90 -21.48 -0.51
C ALA A 65 5.38 -21.10 -0.27
N VAL A 66 5.90 -20.08 -0.96
CA VAL A 66 7.36 -19.81 -0.97
C VAL A 66 7.70 -18.35 -0.68
N CYS A 67 6.85 -17.41 -1.08
CA CYS A 67 7.18 -15.98 -1.10
C CYS A 67 6.47 -15.18 0.00
N ALA A 68 5.25 -15.58 0.37
CA ALA A 68 4.37 -14.82 1.25
C ALA A 68 4.92 -14.65 2.68
N ASP A 69 5.70 -15.60 3.19
CA ASP A 69 6.28 -15.52 4.54
C ASP A 69 7.09 -14.23 4.75
N CYS A 70 7.79 -13.80 3.69
CA CYS A 70 8.59 -12.59 3.66
C CYS A 70 7.86 -11.42 2.98
N HIS A 71 7.32 -11.62 1.78
CA HIS A 71 6.69 -10.55 0.98
C HIS A 71 5.24 -10.25 1.38
N GLY A 72 4.73 -10.90 2.43
CA GLY A 72 3.39 -10.71 2.94
C GLY A 72 2.29 -11.31 2.05
N ASP A 73 1.10 -11.42 2.63
CA ASP A 73 -0.09 -11.85 1.91
C ASP A 73 -0.34 -10.94 0.71
N ASN A 74 -0.70 -11.54 -0.42
CA ASN A 74 -0.98 -10.82 -1.67
C ASN A 74 0.18 -9.92 -2.16
N ALA A 75 1.41 -10.24 -1.73
CA ALA A 75 2.62 -9.47 -2.00
C ALA A 75 2.56 -8.01 -1.52
N ALA A 76 1.81 -7.78 -0.43
CA ALA A 76 1.63 -6.47 0.20
C ALA A 76 2.87 -5.95 0.94
N GLY A 77 3.97 -6.70 0.92
CA GLY A 77 5.16 -6.44 1.72
C GLY A 77 4.92 -6.77 3.18
N LYS A 78 6.01 -6.85 3.93
CA LYS A 78 5.96 -7.08 5.36
C LYS A 78 6.98 -6.16 6.03
N MET A 79 6.48 -5.22 6.82
CA MET A 79 7.28 -4.17 7.45
C MET A 79 8.49 -4.76 8.19
N GLY A 80 9.67 -4.22 7.91
CA GLY A 80 10.93 -4.69 8.49
C GLY A 80 11.48 -5.99 7.90
N ILE A 81 10.77 -6.66 6.98
CA ILE A 81 11.12 -8.00 6.49
C ILE A 81 11.36 -8.04 4.98
N ALA A 82 10.38 -7.67 4.16
CA ALA A 82 10.55 -7.67 2.70
C ALA A 82 9.59 -6.70 2.01
N PRO A 83 9.95 -6.18 0.83
CA PRO A 83 9.21 -5.12 0.19
C PRO A 83 7.90 -5.57 -0.45
N PRO A 84 6.95 -4.64 -0.66
CA PRO A 84 5.71 -4.90 -1.38
C PRO A 84 5.98 -5.04 -2.87
N LEU A 85 5.61 -6.18 -3.47
CA LEU A 85 5.69 -6.35 -4.92
C LEU A 85 4.53 -5.65 -5.64
N ILE A 86 3.47 -5.31 -4.90
CA ILE A 86 2.41 -4.41 -5.36
C ILE A 86 2.83 -2.97 -5.06
N HIS A 87 3.83 -2.50 -5.79
CA HIS A 87 4.33 -1.14 -5.70
C HIS A 87 4.83 -0.70 -7.08
N LYS A 88 4.70 0.61 -7.38
CA LYS A 88 5.06 1.16 -8.71
C LYS A 88 6.49 0.86 -9.14
N ILE A 89 7.41 0.78 -8.17
CA ILE A 89 8.80 0.44 -8.47
C ILE A 89 8.95 -0.92 -9.18
N TYR A 90 8.02 -1.83 -8.95
CA TYR A 90 7.99 -3.14 -9.56
C TYR A 90 7.12 -3.20 -10.81
N GLU A 91 6.69 -2.07 -11.38
CA GLU A 91 5.91 -2.03 -12.62
C GLU A 91 6.71 -2.61 -13.80
N PRO A 92 6.07 -3.19 -14.82
CA PRO A 92 6.72 -3.86 -15.95
C PRO A 92 7.81 -3.03 -16.67
N SER A 93 7.64 -1.71 -16.73
CA SER A 93 8.63 -0.82 -17.38
C SER A 93 9.90 -0.56 -16.55
N HIS A 94 9.87 -0.82 -15.24
CA HIS A 94 11.01 -0.62 -14.34
C HIS A 94 11.61 -1.94 -13.85
N HIS A 95 10.79 -2.86 -13.32
CA HIS A 95 11.18 -4.25 -13.06
C HIS A 95 10.34 -5.17 -13.92
N GLY A 96 10.81 -5.41 -15.16
CA GLY A 96 10.18 -6.35 -16.06
C GLY A 96 10.22 -7.79 -15.54
N ASP A 97 9.49 -8.68 -16.20
CA ASP A 97 9.30 -10.07 -15.75
C ASP A 97 10.61 -10.86 -15.61
N MET A 98 11.61 -10.56 -16.45
CA MET A 98 12.93 -11.17 -16.32
C MET A 98 13.64 -10.79 -15.01
N ALA A 99 13.37 -9.61 -14.43
CA ALA A 99 13.93 -9.23 -13.14
C ALA A 99 13.42 -10.16 -12.02
N PHE A 100 12.14 -10.53 -12.05
CA PHE A 100 11.55 -11.49 -11.12
C PHE A 100 12.16 -12.89 -11.30
N GLN A 101 12.34 -13.33 -12.55
CA GLN A 101 13.02 -14.59 -12.86
C GLN A 101 14.44 -14.62 -12.29
N MET A 102 15.20 -13.55 -12.51
CA MET A 102 16.58 -13.45 -12.02
C MET A 102 16.65 -13.33 -10.50
N ALA A 103 15.70 -12.62 -9.88
CA ALA A 103 15.59 -12.49 -8.43
C ALA A 103 15.31 -13.84 -7.76
N ALA A 104 14.35 -14.60 -8.28
CA ALA A 104 14.06 -15.94 -7.76
C ALA A 104 15.26 -16.89 -7.96
N ALA A 105 15.91 -16.86 -9.12
CA ALA A 105 17.01 -17.78 -9.42
C ALA A 105 18.31 -17.47 -8.65
N ASN A 106 18.66 -16.19 -8.51
CA ASN A 106 19.99 -15.77 -8.03
C ASN A 106 19.96 -15.01 -6.70
N GLY A 107 18.77 -14.64 -6.21
CA GLY A 107 18.63 -13.67 -5.14
C GLY A 107 18.86 -12.24 -5.63
N VAL A 108 18.71 -11.28 -4.72
CA VAL A 108 18.82 -9.84 -4.98
C VAL A 108 19.55 -9.18 -3.82
N ARG A 109 20.51 -8.31 -4.13
CA ARG A 109 21.07 -7.41 -3.12
C ARG A 109 20.13 -6.26 -2.85
N ALA A 110 19.98 -5.89 -1.58
CA ALA A 110 19.19 -4.73 -1.18
C ALA A 110 19.62 -3.48 -1.96
N HIS A 111 18.66 -2.77 -2.56
CA HIS A 111 18.94 -1.54 -3.30
C HIS A 111 17.82 -0.50 -3.26
N HIS A 112 16.55 -0.93 -3.26
CA HIS A 112 15.40 -0.01 -3.12
C HIS A 112 14.84 0.10 -1.70
N TRP A 113 15.08 -0.93 -0.90
CA TRP A 113 14.56 -1.05 0.46
C TRP A 113 15.67 -1.51 1.39
N THR A 114 15.58 -1.14 2.66
CA THR A 114 16.59 -1.46 3.68
C THR A 114 16.21 -2.70 4.51
N PHE A 115 15.67 -3.73 3.85
CA PHE A 115 15.27 -4.98 4.51
C PHE A 115 16.33 -6.10 4.44
N GLY A 116 17.41 -5.86 3.71
CA GLY A 116 18.45 -6.85 3.45
C GLY A 116 18.27 -7.57 2.12
N ASP A 117 19.17 -8.52 1.87
CA ASP A 117 19.23 -9.26 0.62
C ASP A 117 18.12 -10.32 0.54
N MET A 118 17.54 -10.49 -0.64
CA MET A 118 16.66 -11.62 -0.94
C MET A 118 17.51 -12.83 -1.33
N PRO A 119 17.41 -13.98 -0.64
CA PRO A 119 18.14 -15.18 -1.03
C PRO A 119 17.55 -15.83 -2.30
N PRO A 120 18.36 -16.57 -3.08
CA PRO A 120 17.86 -17.39 -4.18
C PRO A 120 16.87 -18.45 -3.69
N GLN A 121 15.92 -18.81 -4.55
CA GLN A 121 14.84 -19.77 -4.29
C GLN A 121 15.02 -21.00 -5.20
N PRO A 122 15.97 -21.91 -4.92
CA PRO A 122 16.35 -23.00 -5.82
C PRO A 122 15.25 -24.05 -6.02
N GLY A 123 14.26 -24.10 -5.13
CA GLY A 123 13.09 -24.99 -5.25
C GLY A 123 11.99 -24.46 -6.18
N VAL A 124 12.10 -23.22 -6.67
CA VAL A 124 11.09 -22.59 -7.52
C VAL A 124 11.56 -22.66 -8.98
N THR A 125 10.79 -23.34 -9.82
CA THR A 125 11.14 -23.47 -11.24
C THR A 125 10.83 -22.19 -12.00
N ARG A 126 11.45 -22.03 -13.18
CA ARG A 126 11.13 -20.91 -14.09
C ARG A 126 9.63 -20.86 -14.47
N ALA A 127 8.97 -22.01 -14.55
CA ALA A 127 7.54 -22.11 -14.82
C ALA A 127 6.74 -21.58 -13.63
N ASP A 128 7.08 -22.00 -12.40
CA ASP A 128 6.44 -21.48 -11.18
C ASP A 128 6.58 -19.96 -11.09
N VAL A 129 7.79 -19.43 -11.35
CA VAL A 129 8.02 -17.97 -11.35
C VAL A 129 7.19 -17.27 -12.43
N THR A 130 6.99 -17.89 -13.60
CA THR A 130 6.11 -17.34 -14.64
C THR A 130 4.67 -17.19 -14.13
N SER A 131 4.15 -18.22 -13.47
CA SER A 131 2.81 -18.17 -12.87
C SER A 131 2.75 -17.14 -11.74
N ILE A 132 3.77 -17.07 -10.87
CA ILE A 132 3.87 -16.08 -9.78
C ILE A 132 3.87 -14.66 -10.35
N ILE A 133 4.60 -14.41 -11.43
CA ILE A 133 4.60 -13.12 -12.12
C ILE A 133 3.18 -12.82 -12.61
N ALA A 134 2.48 -13.75 -13.26
CA ALA A 134 1.10 -13.54 -13.71
C ALA A 134 0.18 -13.10 -12.54
N TYR A 135 0.29 -13.78 -11.40
CA TYR A 135 -0.42 -13.42 -10.17
C TYR A 135 -0.10 -11.99 -9.68
N ILE A 136 1.19 -11.65 -9.56
CA ILE A 136 1.63 -10.31 -9.14
C ILE A 136 1.14 -9.24 -10.11
N ARG A 137 1.25 -9.48 -11.41
CA ARG A 137 0.80 -8.53 -12.45
C ARG A 137 -0.71 -8.34 -12.43
N GLU A 138 -1.49 -9.40 -12.17
CA GLU A 138 -2.94 -9.29 -12.04
C GLU A 138 -3.34 -8.40 -10.86
N ILE A 139 -2.69 -8.56 -9.70
CA ILE A 139 -2.93 -7.69 -8.55
C ILE A 139 -2.43 -6.26 -8.84
N GLN A 140 -1.25 -6.10 -9.42
CA GLN A 140 -0.71 -4.79 -9.80
C GLN A 140 -1.72 -4.02 -10.67
N ARG A 141 -2.30 -4.66 -11.70
CA ARG A 141 -3.32 -4.04 -12.56
C ARG A 141 -4.57 -3.62 -11.79
N ALA A 142 -5.06 -4.47 -10.87
CA ALA A 142 -6.19 -4.13 -9.99
C ALA A 142 -5.90 -2.93 -9.07
N ASN A 143 -4.62 -2.63 -8.84
CA ASN A 143 -4.15 -1.47 -8.05
C ASN A 143 -3.62 -0.33 -8.93
N GLY A 144 -3.88 -0.35 -10.24
CA GLY A 144 -3.49 0.72 -11.16
C GLY A 144 -2.00 0.78 -11.54
N ILE A 145 -1.25 -0.31 -11.30
CA ILE A 145 0.17 -0.45 -11.64
C ILE A 145 0.29 -1.27 -12.93
N ASN A 146 0.87 -0.69 -13.99
CA ASN A 146 0.88 -1.25 -15.36
C ASN A 146 2.24 -1.17 -16.05
#